data_AF-A0A969S4Z4-F1
#
_entry.id   AF-A0A969S4Z4-F1
#
_cell.length_a   1.000
_cell.length_b   1.000
_cell.length_c   1.000
_cell.angle_alpha   90.00
_cell.angle_beta   90.00
_cell.angle_gamma   90.00
#
_symmetry.space_group_name_H-M   'P 1'
#
loop_
_entity.id
_entity.type
_entity.pdbx_description
1 polymer ?
#
loop_
_entity_poly.entity_id
_entity_poly.type
_entity_poly.pdbx_seq_one_letter_code
_entity_poly.pdbx_strand_id
1 'polypeptide(L)'
;MKTQLFARILGVAVVTAGALGATGASAQTRVDLDKSLLETFNANYVQNERAFLDNAADNQVDLTKLVYKGHGKQKALDIFFVNEGAKSRNALSLGVNGSDLRNLVFGDISSTESVFSEADGVLTLGQGVRYMPNELEPVAQIGSAIELFLKNKTRSTGTAQYEYSTTLNKNADGLQHVVGYNYNDGKDNWLILGFEDLYGQLGATGVDMNNRPFNNQNSDRDFNDTVIAIRGLSTQAVPEPGMMMALAGVTAGLLKLRKKGEEA
;
A
#
# COMPACT_ATOMS: atom_id res chain seq x y z
N MET A 1 71.65 42.08 -18.48
CA MET A 1 70.87 42.05 -19.76
C MET A 1 70.62 40.61 -20.16
N LYS A 2 69.40 40.32 -20.65
CA LYS A 2 68.83 39.04 -21.12
C LYS A 2 68.30 38.11 -20.01
N THR A 3 67.02 38.19 -19.61
CA THR A 3 65.75 37.63 -20.17
C THR A 3 65.56 36.12 -20.00
N GLN A 4 64.30 35.77 -19.70
CA GLN A 4 63.57 34.47 -19.81
C GLN A 4 63.31 33.80 -18.44
N LEU A 5 62.14 33.26 -18.07
CA LEU A 5 60.77 33.20 -18.63
C LEU A 5 59.92 32.31 -17.67
N PHE A 6 58.63 32.63 -17.43
CA PHE A 6 57.46 31.80 -16.99
C PHE A 6 57.62 30.71 -15.87
N ALA A 7 56.63 30.28 -15.08
CA ALA A 7 55.16 30.33 -15.12
C ALA A 7 54.58 30.12 -13.70
N ARG A 8 53.33 30.55 -13.54
CA ARG A 8 52.43 30.29 -12.40
C ARG A 8 51.98 28.82 -12.36
N ILE A 9 51.78 28.24 -11.17
CA ILE A 9 50.72 27.26 -10.94
C ILE A 9 49.94 27.66 -9.69
N LEU A 10 48.66 27.96 -9.92
CA LEU A 10 47.63 28.27 -8.95
C LEU A 10 47.05 26.92 -8.46
N GLY A 11 47.24 26.59 -7.19
CA GLY A 11 46.64 25.40 -6.59
C GLY A 11 45.17 25.65 -6.26
N VAL A 12 44.25 25.08 -7.04
CA VAL A 12 42.83 25.00 -6.69
C VAL A 12 42.63 23.72 -5.88
N ALA A 13 42.39 23.86 -4.58
CA ALA A 13 41.90 22.76 -3.75
C ALA A 13 40.40 22.59 -4.01
N VAL A 14 40.03 21.56 -4.78
CA VAL A 14 38.64 21.14 -4.91
C VAL A 14 38.27 20.39 -3.63
N VAL A 15 37.53 21.06 -2.75
CA VAL A 15 36.82 20.39 -1.66
C VAL A 15 35.56 19.80 -2.26
N THR A 16 35.62 18.53 -2.64
CA THR A 16 34.43 17.74 -2.99
C THR A 16 33.65 17.50 -1.71
N ALA A 17 32.70 18.39 -1.42
CA ALA A 17 31.65 18.14 -0.45
C ALA A 17 30.78 16.99 -0.97
N GLY A 18 31.10 15.77 -0.55
CA GLY A 18 30.22 14.62 -0.70
C GLY A 18 28.98 14.85 0.14
N ALA A 19 27.92 15.36 -0.48
CA ALA A 19 26.58 15.29 0.07
C ALA A 19 26.14 13.82 0.01
N LEU A 20 26.47 13.06 1.05
CA LEU A 20 25.75 11.84 1.38
C LEU A 20 24.32 12.27 1.73
N GLY A 21 23.43 12.12 0.76
CA GLY A 21 22.00 12.26 0.96
C GLY A 21 21.54 11.21 1.96
N ALA A 22 21.53 11.56 3.24
CA ALA A 22 20.72 10.88 4.24
C ALA A 22 19.26 11.22 3.89
N THR A 23 18.63 10.39 3.07
CA THR A 23 17.17 10.36 3.00
C THR A 23 16.70 9.98 4.39
N GLY A 24 16.10 10.93 5.10
CA GLY A 24 15.61 10.74 6.44
C GLY A 24 14.66 9.55 6.47
N ALA A 25 15.07 8.47 7.13
CA ALA A 25 14.12 7.46 7.57
C ALA A 25 13.22 8.16 8.60
N SER A 26 12.05 8.62 8.17
CA SER A 26 10.97 8.92 9.10
C SER A 26 10.78 7.67 9.97
N ALA A 27 10.91 7.81 11.28
CA ALA A 27 10.70 6.71 12.20
C ALA A 27 9.20 6.35 12.16
N GLN A 28 8.86 5.40 11.29
CA GLN A 28 7.52 4.86 11.17
C GLN A 28 7.00 4.44 12.54
N THR A 29 5.82 4.95 12.90
CA THR A 29 5.21 4.60 14.18
C THR A 29 4.65 3.18 14.08
N ARG A 30 5.15 2.26 14.89
CA ARG A 30 4.57 0.91 15.01
C ARG A 30 3.24 0.97 15.77
N VAL A 31 2.27 0.23 15.28
CA VAL A 31 0.94 0.08 15.87
C VAL A 31 0.50 -1.36 15.75
N ASP A 32 -0.31 -1.85 16.70
CA ASP A 32 -0.84 -3.20 16.66
C ASP A 32 -2.35 -3.19 16.39
N LEU A 33 -2.81 -4.16 15.61
CA LEU A 33 -4.22 -4.39 15.34
C LEU A 33 -4.90 -4.91 16.61
N ASP A 34 -6.12 -4.45 16.88
CA ASP A 34 -6.91 -4.98 17.97
C ASP A 34 -7.10 -6.50 17.81
N LYS A 35 -6.91 -7.25 18.89
CA LYS A 35 -6.93 -8.71 18.85
C LYS A 35 -8.23 -9.27 18.26
N SER A 36 -9.38 -8.67 18.60
CA SER A 36 -10.68 -9.14 18.10
C SER A 36 -10.84 -8.88 16.60
N LEU A 37 -10.28 -7.78 16.09
CA LEU A 37 -10.22 -7.50 14.66
C LEU A 37 -9.27 -8.46 13.95
N LEU A 38 -8.10 -8.73 14.53
CA LEU A 38 -7.16 -9.70 13.97
C LEU A 38 -7.78 -11.10 13.87
N GLU A 39 -8.46 -11.55 14.92
CA GLU A 39 -9.20 -12.82 14.93
C GLU A 39 -10.29 -12.82 13.86
N THR A 40 -11.04 -11.72 13.73
CA THR A 40 -12.07 -11.56 12.70
C THR A 40 -11.47 -11.62 11.30
N PHE A 41 -10.35 -10.94 11.05
CA PHE A 41 -9.72 -10.92 9.73
C PHE A 41 -9.14 -12.28 9.36
N ASN A 42 -8.51 -12.96 10.30
CA ASN A 42 -8.03 -14.33 10.08
C ASN A 42 -9.18 -15.31 9.82
N ALA A 43 -10.30 -15.19 10.52
CA ALA A 43 -11.43 -16.10 10.35
C ALA A 43 -12.15 -15.94 8.99
N ASN A 44 -12.13 -14.74 8.41
CA ASN A 44 -12.94 -14.42 7.23
C ASN A 44 -12.11 -14.19 5.95
N TYR A 45 -10.85 -13.77 6.05
CA TYR A 45 -10.05 -13.35 4.89
C TYR A 45 -8.71 -14.07 4.76
N VAL A 46 -8.47 -15.08 5.59
CA VAL A 46 -7.26 -15.90 5.53
C VAL A 46 -7.67 -17.36 5.38
N GLN A 47 -6.99 -18.06 4.48
CA GLN A 47 -7.18 -19.47 4.23
C GLN A 47 -5.84 -20.12 3.91
N ASN A 48 -5.85 -21.45 3.81
CA ASN A 48 -4.67 -22.20 3.43
C ASN A 48 -4.29 -21.93 1.97
N GLU A 49 -3.00 -21.98 1.66
CA GLU A 49 -2.47 -22.00 0.30
C GLU A 49 -3.33 -22.88 -0.64
N ARG A 50 -3.60 -22.38 -1.85
CA ARG A 50 -4.46 -22.93 -2.91
C ARG A 50 -5.95 -22.91 -2.63
N ALA A 51 -6.39 -22.34 -1.52
CA ALA A 51 -7.80 -22.12 -1.25
C ALA A 51 -8.21 -20.72 -1.71
N PHE A 52 -9.13 -20.66 -2.66
CA PHE A 52 -9.68 -19.39 -3.14
C PHE A 52 -10.29 -18.58 -2.00
N LEU A 53 -10.05 -17.27 -2.03
CA LEU A 53 -10.72 -16.32 -1.17
C LEU A 53 -12.18 -16.15 -1.59
N ASP A 54 -13.04 -17.08 -1.16
CA ASP A 54 -14.49 -17.06 -1.45
C ASP A 54 -15.24 -16.15 -0.45
N ASN A 55 -14.89 -14.87 -0.47
CA ASN A 55 -15.67 -13.85 0.21
C ASN A 55 -16.69 -13.26 -0.75
N ALA A 56 -17.94 -13.12 -0.28
CA ALA A 56 -19.05 -12.64 -1.09
C ALA A 56 -18.66 -11.39 -1.90
N ALA A 57 -18.82 -11.49 -3.23
CA ALA A 57 -18.49 -10.44 -4.20
C ALA A 57 -19.12 -9.07 -3.83
N ASP A 58 -20.19 -9.08 -3.03
CA ASP A 58 -20.93 -7.89 -2.58
C ASP A 58 -20.08 -6.85 -1.83
N ASN A 59 -18.94 -7.25 -1.26
CA ASN A 59 -18.03 -6.32 -0.56
C ASN A 59 -16.72 -6.04 -1.31
N GLN A 60 -16.53 -6.61 -2.50
CA GLN A 60 -15.32 -6.39 -3.28
C GLN A 60 -15.24 -4.93 -3.76
N VAL A 61 -14.05 -4.35 -3.71
CA VAL A 61 -13.83 -2.95 -4.08
C VAL A 61 -13.05 -2.78 -5.38
N ASP A 62 -13.34 -1.69 -6.09
CA ASP A 62 -12.54 -1.24 -7.23
C ASP A 62 -11.27 -0.54 -6.73
N LEU A 63 -10.15 -1.27 -6.78
CA LEU A 63 -8.85 -0.80 -6.29
C LEU A 63 -8.25 0.33 -7.14
N THR A 64 -8.75 0.55 -8.36
CA THR A 64 -8.29 1.67 -9.21
C THR A 64 -8.75 3.04 -8.70
N LYS A 65 -9.70 3.04 -7.76
CA LYS A 65 -10.28 4.25 -7.14
C LYS A 65 -9.77 4.51 -5.73
N LEU A 66 -8.69 3.83 -5.31
CA LEU A 66 -8.13 4.00 -3.98
C LEU A 66 -7.64 5.44 -3.76
N VAL A 67 -8.21 6.08 -2.75
CA VAL A 67 -7.83 7.41 -2.31
C VAL A 67 -7.57 7.43 -0.82
N TYR A 68 -6.62 8.27 -0.43
CA TYR A 68 -6.35 8.56 0.97
C TYR A 68 -7.48 9.41 1.56
N LYS A 69 -8.07 8.93 2.65
CA LYS A 69 -9.13 9.60 3.41
C LYS A 69 -8.68 9.98 4.82
N GLY A 70 -7.60 9.36 5.30
CA GLY A 70 -7.18 9.42 6.70
C GLY A 70 -8.24 8.88 7.66
N HIS A 71 -7.86 8.56 8.88
CA HIS A 71 -8.82 8.21 9.94
C HIS A 71 -8.49 8.89 11.28
N GLY A 72 -9.48 8.88 12.17
CA GLY A 72 -9.38 9.54 13.47
C GLY A 72 -9.14 11.06 13.38
N LYS A 73 -8.68 11.64 14.49
CA LYS A 73 -8.37 13.08 14.60
C LYS A 73 -7.08 13.45 13.89
N GLN A 74 -6.11 12.53 13.86
CA GLN A 74 -4.79 12.73 13.26
C GLN A 74 -4.78 12.53 11.74
N LYS A 75 -5.90 12.05 11.16
CA LYS A 75 -5.97 11.67 9.75
C LYS A 75 -4.90 10.64 9.39
N ALA A 76 -4.59 9.72 10.29
CA ALA A 76 -3.56 8.72 10.04
C ALA A 76 -3.96 7.76 8.90
N LEU A 77 -2.97 7.08 8.33
CA LEU A 77 -3.11 5.86 7.53
C LEU A 77 -2.44 4.74 8.30
N ASP A 78 -3.21 3.72 8.68
CA ASP A 78 -2.68 2.54 9.37
C ASP A 78 -2.71 1.34 8.41
N ILE A 79 -1.60 0.62 8.31
CA ILE A 79 -1.45 -0.58 7.47
C ILE A 79 -0.92 -1.72 8.34
N PHE A 80 -1.63 -2.84 8.38
CA PHE A 80 -1.35 -3.98 9.23
C PHE A 80 -1.12 -5.24 8.42
N PHE A 81 -0.11 -6.00 8.80
CA PHE A 81 0.07 -7.38 8.35
C PHE A 81 -0.92 -8.28 9.08
N VAL A 82 -1.76 -9.01 8.34
CA VAL A 82 -2.76 -9.92 8.91
C VAL A 82 -2.22 -11.33 8.94
N ASN A 83 -1.80 -11.85 7.78
CA ASN A 83 -1.26 -13.21 7.62
C ASN A 83 -0.63 -13.38 6.21
N GLU A 84 0.03 -14.52 5.97
CA GLU A 84 0.55 -14.98 4.68
C GLU A 84 0.26 -16.48 4.50
N GLY A 85 -0.15 -16.88 3.31
CA GLY A 85 -0.44 -18.27 2.92
C GLY A 85 0.72 -18.97 2.21
N ALA A 86 1.64 -18.21 1.62
CA ALA A 86 2.65 -18.70 0.68
C ALA A 86 4.10 -18.57 1.20
N LYS A 87 5.04 -19.13 0.44
CA LYS A 87 6.47 -19.23 0.80
C LYS A 87 7.31 -17.99 0.46
N SER A 88 6.75 -17.05 -0.28
CA SER A 88 7.48 -15.90 -0.79
C SER A 88 7.64 -14.84 0.30
N ARG A 89 8.85 -14.31 0.49
CA ARG A 89 9.11 -13.27 1.48
C ARG A 89 8.85 -11.89 0.88
N ASN A 90 7.59 -11.55 0.77
CA ASN A 90 7.15 -10.37 0.02
C ASN A 90 7.59 -9.06 0.68
N ALA A 91 7.55 -7.96 -0.07
CA ALA A 91 7.69 -6.61 0.47
C ALA A 91 6.56 -5.72 -0.01
N LEU A 92 5.99 -4.91 0.88
CA LEU A 92 4.91 -3.99 0.56
C LEU A 92 5.40 -2.56 0.54
N SER A 93 5.07 -1.83 -0.51
CA SER A 93 5.29 -0.39 -0.60
C SER A 93 4.04 0.35 -1.05
N LEU A 94 3.99 1.64 -0.76
CA LEU A 94 2.88 2.53 -1.06
C LEU A 94 3.35 3.75 -1.85
N GLY A 95 2.70 4.01 -2.99
CA GLY A 95 2.86 5.21 -3.79
C GLY A 95 1.69 6.17 -3.62
N VAL A 96 1.96 7.46 -3.85
CA VAL A 96 0.96 8.54 -3.77
C VAL A 96 0.94 9.31 -5.09
N ASN A 97 -0.25 9.56 -5.63
CA ASN A 97 -0.49 10.34 -6.86
C ASN A 97 0.35 9.89 -8.07
N GLY A 98 0.63 8.58 -8.18
CA GLY A 98 1.42 8.02 -9.28
C GLY A 98 2.90 8.41 -9.28
N SER A 99 3.42 8.92 -8.16
CA SER A 99 4.84 9.24 -7.98
C SER A 99 5.73 8.00 -8.06
N ASP A 100 6.96 8.18 -8.54
CA ASP A 100 8.03 7.18 -8.47
C ASP A 100 8.61 7.04 -7.06
N LEU A 101 8.42 8.05 -6.20
CA LEU A 101 8.74 7.94 -4.78
C LEU A 101 7.73 7.03 -4.10
N ARG A 102 8.23 6.04 -3.35
CA ARG A 102 7.42 5.06 -2.65
C ARG A 102 7.85 4.91 -1.20
N ASN A 103 6.86 4.73 -0.35
CA ASN A 103 7.01 4.53 1.08
C ASN A 103 7.05 3.02 1.34
N LEU A 104 8.19 2.51 1.82
CA LEU A 104 8.30 1.10 2.18
C LEU A 104 7.47 0.84 3.44
N VAL A 105 6.43 0.01 3.34
CA VAL A 105 5.57 -0.33 4.48
C VAL A 105 6.18 -1.52 5.23
N PHE A 106 6.43 -2.62 4.53
CA PHE A 106 7.09 -3.80 5.07
C PHE A 106 8.22 -4.21 4.11
N GLY A 107 9.45 -4.22 4.62
CA GLY A 107 10.61 -4.66 3.85
C GLY A 107 10.67 -6.17 3.64
N ASP A 108 9.94 -6.90 4.47
CA ASP A 108 9.96 -8.34 4.56
C ASP A 108 8.69 -8.76 5.29
N ILE A 109 7.79 -9.38 4.55
CA ILE A 109 6.56 -9.97 5.03
C ILE A 109 6.90 -11.44 5.23
N SER A 110 7.12 -11.78 6.49
CA SER A 110 6.87 -13.13 6.94
C SER A 110 6.75 -13.24 8.45
N SER A 111 6.19 -14.35 8.92
CA SER A 111 5.91 -14.59 10.33
C SER A 111 6.09 -16.05 10.74
N THR A 112 6.48 -16.26 12.00
CA THR A 112 6.49 -17.58 12.64
C THR A 112 5.08 -18.08 12.97
N GLU A 113 4.08 -17.20 12.94
CA GLU A 113 2.70 -17.46 13.38
C GLU A 113 1.72 -17.55 12.21
N SER A 114 2.19 -17.35 10.98
CA SER A 114 1.37 -17.35 9.78
C SER A 114 0.91 -18.74 9.35
N VAL A 115 -0.07 -18.78 8.44
CA VAL A 115 -0.53 -20.02 7.81
C VAL A 115 0.66 -20.74 7.19
N PHE A 116 1.50 -20.00 6.45
CA PHE A 116 2.85 -20.43 6.16
C PHE A 116 3.81 -19.90 7.21
N SER A 117 4.23 -20.75 8.14
CA SER A 117 5.15 -20.38 9.22
C SER A 117 6.60 -20.37 8.74
N GLU A 118 7.24 -19.21 8.79
CA GLU A 118 8.67 -19.01 8.52
C GLU A 118 9.44 -18.92 9.85
N ALA A 119 10.38 -19.84 10.08
CA ALA A 119 11.14 -19.91 11.33
C ALA A 119 11.92 -18.63 11.69
N ASP A 120 12.29 -17.84 10.68
CA ASP A 120 12.98 -16.55 10.77
C ASP A 120 12.08 -15.36 10.41
N GLY A 121 10.76 -15.52 10.58
CA GLY A 121 9.78 -14.47 10.33
C GLY A 121 10.00 -13.22 11.18
N VAL A 122 9.84 -12.05 10.57
CA VAL A 122 10.18 -10.75 11.18
C VAL A 122 8.97 -9.95 11.66
N LEU A 123 7.76 -10.36 11.27
CA LEU A 123 6.50 -9.75 11.68
C LEU A 123 5.75 -10.66 12.64
N THR A 124 5.05 -10.08 13.61
CA THR A 124 3.98 -10.76 14.36
C THR A 124 2.64 -10.49 13.70
N LEU A 125 1.66 -11.40 13.85
CA LEU A 125 0.33 -11.16 13.27
C LEU A 125 -0.31 -9.90 13.88
N GLY A 126 -0.91 -9.06 13.04
CA GLY A 126 -1.50 -7.80 13.45
C GLY A 126 -0.51 -6.65 13.64
N GLN A 127 0.79 -6.87 13.44
CA GLN A 127 1.78 -5.79 13.46
C GLN A 127 1.51 -4.81 12.30
N GLY A 128 1.55 -3.52 12.59
CA GLY A 128 1.30 -2.48 11.61
C GLY A 128 2.21 -1.25 11.71
N VAL A 129 2.06 -0.42 10.69
CA VAL A 129 2.71 0.88 10.56
C VAL A 129 1.64 1.95 10.44
N ARG A 130 1.82 3.04 11.19
CA ARG A 130 1.06 4.26 11.08
C ARG A 130 1.87 5.31 10.34
N TYR A 131 1.25 5.91 9.34
CA TYR A 131 1.70 7.12 8.67
C TYR A 131 0.82 8.30 9.03
N MET A 132 1.44 9.39 9.45
CA MET A 132 0.84 10.70 9.38
C MET A 132 0.90 11.21 7.93
N PRO A 133 -0.05 12.05 7.47
CA PRO A 133 -0.07 12.52 6.08
C PRO A 133 1.25 13.15 5.60
N ASN A 134 1.95 13.84 6.49
CA ASN A 134 3.24 14.48 6.24
C ASN A 134 4.46 13.54 6.30
N GLU A 135 4.28 12.27 6.64
CA GLU A 135 5.32 11.24 6.64
C GLU A 135 5.33 10.42 5.35
N LEU A 136 4.32 10.62 4.49
CA LEU A 136 4.26 10.02 3.16
C LEU A 136 5.03 10.88 2.17
N GLU A 137 5.72 10.21 1.24
CA GLU A 137 6.43 10.85 0.14
C GLU A 137 5.83 10.43 -1.21
N PRO A 138 5.28 11.37 -2.02
CA PRO A 138 4.96 12.75 -1.64
C PRO A 138 3.87 12.80 -0.56
N VAL A 139 3.80 13.94 0.14
CA VAL A 139 2.80 14.20 1.19
C VAL A 139 1.39 13.91 0.67
N ALA A 140 0.67 13.03 1.36
CA ALA A 140 -0.71 12.71 1.00
C ALA A 140 -1.67 13.76 1.57
N GLN A 141 -2.54 14.26 0.71
CA GLN A 141 -3.71 15.05 1.09
C GLN A 141 -4.97 14.22 0.90
N ILE A 142 -6.03 14.53 1.65
CA ILE A 142 -7.34 13.89 1.47
C ILE A 142 -7.74 13.92 -0.01
N GLY A 143 -8.06 12.74 -0.57
CA GLY A 143 -8.36 12.56 -1.99
C GLY A 143 -7.16 12.17 -2.86
N SER A 144 -5.93 12.19 -2.33
CA SER A 144 -4.75 11.73 -3.08
C SER A 144 -4.93 10.27 -3.49
N ALA A 145 -4.60 9.95 -4.73
CA ALA A 145 -4.63 8.59 -5.22
C ALA A 145 -3.55 7.76 -4.50
N ILE A 146 -3.93 6.57 -4.06
CA ILE A 146 -3.04 5.64 -3.36
C ILE A 146 -2.90 4.38 -4.19
N GLU A 147 -1.67 3.90 -4.29
CA GLU A 147 -1.33 2.68 -4.99
C GLU A 147 -0.44 1.83 -4.10
N LEU A 148 -0.72 0.52 -4.03
CA LEU A 148 0.08 -0.43 -3.27
C LEU A 148 0.79 -1.35 -4.23
N PHE A 149 2.02 -1.71 -3.86
CA PHE A 149 2.89 -2.59 -4.63
C PHE A 149 3.39 -3.71 -3.74
N LEU A 150 3.09 -4.95 -4.11
CA LEU A 150 3.67 -6.14 -3.52
C LEU A 150 4.83 -6.61 -4.40
N LYS A 151 6.03 -6.59 -3.84
CA LYS A 151 7.23 -7.09 -4.50
C LYS A 151 7.52 -8.49 -4.00
N ASN A 152 7.41 -9.48 -4.88
CA ASN A 152 7.79 -10.85 -4.58
C ASN A 152 9.31 -10.95 -4.40
N LYS A 153 9.77 -11.49 -3.27
CA LYS A 153 11.17 -11.87 -3.09
C LYS A 153 11.27 -13.36 -2.84
N THR A 154 12.10 -14.02 -3.64
CA THR A 154 12.38 -15.44 -3.44
C THR A 154 13.29 -15.64 -2.23
N ARG A 155 12.89 -16.52 -1.31
CA ARG A 155 13.64 -16.85 -0.08
C ARG A 155 15.08 -17.29 -0.35
N SER A 156 15.32 -18.00 -1.46
CA SER A 156 16.63 -18.61 -1.77
C SER A 156 17.67 -17.63 -2.32
N THR A 157 17.26 -16.54 -2.96
CA THR A 157 18.20 -15.61 -3.62
C THR A 157 18.11 -14.18 -3.09
N GLY A 158 17.07 -13.84 -2.32
CA GLY A 158 16.76 -12.46 -1.92
C GLY A 158 16.49 -11.53 -3.11
N THR A 159 16.46 -12.07 -4.34
CA THR A 159 16.25 -11.31 -5.56
C THR A 159 14.76 -11.17 -5.78
N ALA A 160 14.32 -9.92 -5.95
CA ALA A 160 12.96 -9.63 -6.30
C ALA A 160 12.69 -10.04 -7.75
N GLN A 161 11.66 -10.86 -7.97
CA GLN A 161 11.34 -11.37 -9.30
C GLN A 161 10.31 -10.51 -10.00
N TYR A 162 9.19 -10.24 -9.32
CA TYR A 162 8.08 -9.46 -9.86
C TYR A 162 7.54 -8.48 -8.82
N GLU A 163 6.85 -7.48 -9.33
CA GLU A 163 6.14 -6.52 -8.52
C GLU A 163 4.73 -6.37 -9.07
N TYR A 164 3.77 -6.35 -8.14
CA TYR A 164 2.36 -6.37 -8.43
C TYR A 164 1.68 -5.17 -7.80
N SER A 165 1.03 -4.38 -8.64
CA SER A 165 0.28 -3.21 -8.28
C SER A 165 -1.21 -3.50 -8.13
N THR A 166 -1.87 -2.72 -7.26
CA THR A 166 -3.33 -2.58 -7.23
C THR A 166 -3.91 -2.02 -8.53
N THR A 167 -3.08 -1.46 -9.42
CA THR A 167 -3.44 -0.94 -10.74
C THR A 167 -3.09 -1.96 -11.83
N LEU A 168 -4.13 -2.56 -12.43
CA LEU A 168 -4.01 -3.66 -13.41
C LEU A 168 -3.00 -3.41 -14.54
N ASN A 169 -3.04 -2.23 -15.16
CA ASN A 169 -2.21 -1.92 -16.33
C ASN A 169 -0.72 -1.71 -16.01
N LYS A 170 -0.33 -1.76 -14.73
CA LYS A 170 1.06 -1.71 -14.28
C LYS A 170 1.63 -3.09 -13.97
N ASN A 171 0.80 -4.14 -13.95
CA ASN A 171 1.26 -5.51 -13.80
C ASN A 171 1.80 -6.00 -15.14
N ALA A 172 3.00 -6.57 -15.14
CA ALA A 172 3.72 -6.92 -16.37
C ALA A 172 3.01 -8.00 -17.23
N ASP A 173 2.20 -8.87 -16.62
CA ASP A 173 1.35 -9.83 -17.31
C ASP A 173 -0.05 -9.30 -17.66
N GLY A 174 -0.39 -8.08 -17.23
CA GLY A 174 -1.70 -7.48 -17.41
C GLY A 174 -2.81 -8.17 -16.61
N LEU A 175 -2.49 -8.89 -15.53
CA LEU A 175 -3.45 -9.58 -14.67
C LEU A 175 -3.62 -8.86 -13.33
N GLN A 176 -4.76 -9.07 -12.68
CA GLN A 176 -5.03 -8.50 -11.36
C GLN A 176 -4.33 -9.34 -10.28
N HIS A 177 -3.41 -8.81 -9.50
CA HIS A 177 -2.71 -9.58 -8.45
C HIS A 177 -3.14 -9.22 -7.03
N VAL A 178 -4.19 -8.40 -6.91
CA VAL A 178 -4.72 -7.96 -5.63
C VAL A 178 -6.24 -7.95 -5.69
N VAL A 179 -6.90 -8.50 -4.70
CA VAL A 179 -8.34 -8.29 -4.47
C VAL A 179 -8.50 -7.49 -3.19
N GLY A 180 -9.59 -6.72 -3.10
CA GLY A 180 -9.86 -5.93 -1.91
C GLY A 180 -11.32 -6.00 -1.49
N TYR A 181 -11.54 -5.98 -0.19
CA TYR A 181 -12.85 -6.04 0.44
C TYR A 181 -13.00 -4.93 1.46
N ASN A 182 -14.18 -4.30 1.50
CA ASN A 182 -14.52 -3.40 2.59
C ASN A 182 -15.02 -4.19 3.79
N TYR A 183 -14.57 -3.79 4.97
CA TYR A 183 -15.10 -4.26 6.25
C TYR A 183 -15.39 -3.07 7.17
N ASN A 184 -16.55 -3.08 7.82
CA ASN A 184 -16.94 -2.03 8.78
C ASN A 184 -17.17 -2.68 10.14
N ASP A 185 -16.42 -2.25 11.16
CA ASP A 185 -16.50 -2.77 12.52
C ASP A 185 -17.50 -1.99 13.42
N GLY A 186 -18.31 -1.12 12.80
CA GLY A 186 -19.20 -0.17 13.46
C GLY A 186 -18.53 1.13 13.91
N LYS A 187 -17.19 1.24 13.81
CA LYS A 187 -16.41 2.42 14.22
C LYS A 187 -15.62 3.01 13.05
N ASP A 188 -14.96 2.15 12.31
CA ASP A 188 -14.08 2.47 11.21
C ASP A 188 -14.39 1.62 9.97
N ASN A 189 -13.97 2.13 8.81
CA ASN A 189 -13.98 1.36 7.57
C ASN A 189 -12.56 0.87 7.29
N TRP A 190 -12.47 -0.41 7.05
CA TRP A 190 -11.25 -1.16 6.77
C TRP A 190 -11.28 -1.63 5.33
N LEU A 191 -10.13 -1.58 4.69
CA LEU A 191 -9.85 -2.23 3.42
C LEU A 191 -8.98 -3.44 3.72
N ILE A 192 -9.49 -4.63 3.41
CA ILE A 192 -8.74 -5.88 3.51
C ILE A 192 -8.27 -6.24 2.10
N LEU A 193 -6.97 -6.47 1.93
CA LEU A 193 -6.36 -6.83 0.67
C LEU A 193 -5.79 -8.24 0.74
N GLY A 194 -6.12 -9.05 -0.26
CA GLY A 194 -5.48 -10.33 -0.52
C GLY A 194 -4.63 -10.23 -1.79
N PHE A 195 -3.40 -10.73 -1.74
CA PHE A 195 -2.45 -10.66 -2.84
C PHE A 195 -2.11 -12.04 -3.38
N GLU A 196 -1.84 -12.08 -4.68
CA GLU A 196 -1.21 -13.18 -5.41
C GLU A 196 0.20 -12.74 -5.84
N ASP A 197 1.21 -13.50 -5.48
CA ASP A 197 2.63 -13.19 -5.68
C ASP A 197 3.32 -14.01 -6.79
N LEU A 198 2.60 -14.94 -7.43
CA LEU A 198 3.08 -15.66 -8.61
C LEU A 198 2.58 -15.03 -9.91
N TYR A 199 3.47 -14.94 -10.88
CA TYR A 199 3.21 -14.35 -12.19
C TYR A 199 2.42 -15.29 -13.09
N GLY A 200 1.43 -14.76 -13.81
CA GLY A 200 0.73 -15.47 -14.89
C GLY A 200 -0.69 -15.93 -14.59
N GLN A 201 -1.30 -16.57 -15.59
CA GLN A 201 -2.69 -17.04 -15.53
C GLN A 201 -2.82 -18.32 -14.71
N LEU A 202 -4.02 -18.54 -14.15
CA LEU A 202 -4.39 -19.73 -13.39
C LEU A 202 -3.97 -21.01 -14.11
N GLY A 203 -3.05 -21.76 -13.52
CA GLY A 203 -2.64 -23.09 -13.98
C GLY A 203 -1.98 -23.13 -15.36
N ALA A 204 -1.58 -21.99 -15.94
CA ALA A 204 -0.87 -22.00 -17.21
C ALA A 204 0.60 -22.44 -16.99
N THR A 205 1.09 -23.29 -17.90
CA THR A 205 2.42 -23.91 -17.77
C THR A 205 3.34 -23.35 -18.84
N GLY A 206 4.40 -22.64 -18.43
CA GLY A 206 5.69 -22.41 -19.12
C GLY A 206 5.71 -21.88 -20.56
N VAL A 207 4.59 -21.77 -21.27
CA VAL A 207 4.51 -21.34 -22.67
C VAL A 207 3.24 -20.53 -22.93
N ASP A 208 3.33 -19.54 -23.81
CA ASP A 208 2.17 -18.78 -24.28
C ASP A 208 1.33 -19.57 -25.31
N MET A 209 0.22 -19.00 -25.78
CA MET A 209 -0.65 -19.59 -26.81
C MET A 209 0.04 -19.90 -28.15
N ASN A 210 1.29 -19.45 -28.34
CA ASN A 210 2.13 -19.71 -29.50
C ASN A 210 3.35 -20.59 -29.16
N ASN A 211 3.31 -21.30 -28.02
CA ASN A 211 4.37 -22.20 -27.57
C ASN A 211 5.72 -21.51 -27.29
N ARG A 212 5.73 -20.19 -27.05
CA ARG A 212 6.92 -19.44 -26.66
C ARG A 212 7.10 -19.50 -25.15
N PRO A 213 8.33 -19.67 -24.62
CA PRO A 213 8.57 -19.64 -23.18
C PRO A 213 7.94 -18.39 -22.56
N PHE A 214 7.02 -18.61 -21.63
CA PHE A 214 6.38 -17.55 -20.86
C PHE A 214 6.79 -17.74 -19.40
N ASN A 215 7.03 -16.65 -18.68
CA ASN A 215 7.43 -16.72 -17.28
C ASN A 215 6.25 -17.05 -16.35
N ASN A 216 5.39 -18.00 -16.68
CA ASN A 216 4.33 -18.42 -15.77
C ASN A 216 4.92 -19.18 -14.59
N GLN A 217 4.65 -18.72 -13.38
CA GLN A 217 5.09 -19.33 -12.13
C GLN A 217 4.09 -20.37 -11.58
N ASN A 218 3.13 -20.79 -12.40
CA ASN A 218 2.01 -21.65 -12.02
C ASN A 218 1.16 -20.99 -10.91
N SER A 219 0.80 -19.72 -11.14
CA SER A 219 -0.11 -18.98 -10.27
C SER A 219 -1.43 -19.73 -10.11
N ASP A 220 -1.90 -19.87 -8.87
CA ASP A 220 -3.16 -20.50 -8.49
C ASP A 220 -4.26 -19.50 -8.14
N ARG A 221 -3.93 -18.20 -8.15
CA ARG A 221 -4.89 -17.08 -8.24
C ARG A 221 -5.86 -17.07 -7.07
N ASP A 222 -5.38 -17.46 -5.91
CA ASP A 222 -6.19 -17.66 -4.71
C ASP A 222 -6.21 -16.42 -3.80
N PHE A 223 -5.25 -15.51 -4.03
CA PHE A 223 -5.07 -14.23 -3.37
C PHE A 223 -4.90 -14.32 -1.85
N ASN A 224 -4.31 -15.40 -1.34
CA ASN A 224 -4.01 -15.56 0.09
C ASN A 224 -2.52 -15.53 0.43
N ASP A 225 -1.64 -15.42 -0.57
CA ASP A 225 -0.20 -15.35 -0.38
C ASP A 225 0.21 -14.26 0.62
N THR A 226 -0.48 -13.13 0.62
CA THR A 226 -0.31 -12.08 1.63
C THR A 226 -1.64 -11.37 1.87
N VAL A 227 -1.99 -11.20 3.15
CA VAL A 227 -3.21 -10.50 3.58
C VAL A 227 -2.87 -9.28 4.42
N ILE A 228 -3.37 -8.11 4.00
CA ILE A 228 -3.11 -6.80 4.60
C ILE A 228 -4.43 -6.14 4.98
N ALA A 229 -4.49 -5.53 6.17
CA ALA A 229 -5.62 -4.70 6.57
C ALA A 229 -5.21 -3.23 6.63
N ILE A 230 -6.05 -2.34 6.12
CA ILE A 230 -5.75 -0.92 6.01
C ILE A 230 -6.92 -0.09 6.51
N ARG A 231 -6.64 0.94 7.30
CA ARG A 231 -7.62 1.96 7.68
C ARG A 231 -7.11 3.34 7.28
N GLY A 232 -8.02 4.17 6.77
CA GLY A 232 -7.69 5.52 6.29
C GLY A 232 -7.64 5.64 4.76
N LEU A 233 -8.03 4.58 4.03
CA LEU A 233 -8.29 4.62 2.60
C LEU A 233 -9.79 4.55 2.30
N SER A 234 -10.16 4.91 1.08
CA SER A 234 -11.51 4.71 0.55
C SER A 234 -11.44 4.48 -0.95
N THR A 235 -12.43 3.78 -1.50
CA THR A 235 -12.68 3.69 -2.94
C THR A 235 -13.87 4.54 -3.40
N GLN A 236 -14.51 5.24 -2.46
CA GLN A 236 -15.56 6.20 -2.73
C GLN A 236 -14.96 7.61 -2.86
N ALA A 237 -15.50 8.41 -3.78
CA ALA A 237 -15.13 9.81 -3.89
C ALA A 237 -15.37 10.50 -2.53
N VAL A 238 -14.31 11.04 -1.92
CA VAL A 238 -14.44 11.85 -0.72
C VAL A 238 -15.07 13.18 -1.15
N PRO A 239 -16.25 13.58 -0.63
CA PRO A 239 -16.84 14.86 -0.98
C PRO A 239 -15.85 15.97 -0.66
N GLU A 240 -15.59 16.86 -1.63
CA GLU A 240 -14.67 17.96 -1.40
C GLU A 240 -15.10 18.78 -0.17
N PRO A 241 -14.17 19.28 0.67
CA PRO A 241 -14.50 20.07 1.85
C PRO A 241 -15.45 21.25 1.56
N GLY A 242 -15.36 21.83 0.35
CA GLY A 242 -16.27 22.89 -0.11
C GLY A 242 -17.74 22.46 -0.23
N MET A 243 -18.01 21.22 -0.62
CA MET A 243 -19.38 20.67 -0.74
C MET A 243 -20.04 20.48 0.64
N MET A 244 -19.26 20.08 1.64
CA MET A 244 -19.72 19.95 3.03
C MET A 244 -20.06 21.31 3.65
N MET A 245 -19.20 22.32 3.41
CA MET A 245 -19.44 23.69 3.89
C MET A 245 -20.63 24.34 3.19
N ALA A 246 -20.80 24.11 1.89
CA ALA A 246 -21.97 24.58 1.15
C ALA A 246 -23.26 23.97 1.70
N LEU A 247 -23.28 22.66 2.00
CA LEU A 247 -24.44 22.00 2.58
C LEU A 247 -24.75 22.54 3.98
N ALA A 248 -23.74 22.67 4.85
CA ALA A 248 -23.91 23.26 6.19
C ALA A 248 -24.40 24.73 6.13
N GLY A 249 -23.90 25.51 5.17
CA GLY A 249 -24.31 26.89 4.93
C GLY A 249 -25.78 27.00 4.48
N VAL A 250 -26.25 26.08 3.64
CA VAL A 250 -27.66 26.02 3.21
C VAL A 250 -28.57 25.67 4.38
N THR A 251 -28.21 24.69 5.21
CA THR A 251 -29.03 24.33 6.39
C THR A 251 -29.10 25.46 7.41
N ALA A 252 -27.97 26.14 7.67
CA ALA A 252 -27.94 27.30 8.55
C ALA A 252 -28.73 28.49 7.99
N GLY A 253 -28.66 28.72 6.68
CA GLY A 253 -29.43 29.76 5.99
C GLY A 253 -30.94 29.53 6.06
N LEU A 254 -31.40 28.29 5.87
CA LEU A 254 -32.81 27.91 5.97
C LEU A 254 -33.36 28.06 7.40
N LEU A 255 -32.58 27.70 8.42
CA LEU A 255 -32.97 27.89 9.83
C LEU A 255 -33.08 29.37 10.20
N LYS A 256 -32.19 30.22 9.68
CA LYS A 256 -32.21 31.67 9.92
C LYS A 256 -33.37 32.36 9.21
N LEU A 257 -33.72 31.92 8.00
CA LEU A 257 -34.88 32.41 7.25
C LEU A 257 -36.20 31.99 7.91
N ARG A 258 -36.28 30.77 8.45
CA ARG A 258 -37.47 30.29 9.18
C ARG A 258 -37.73 31.08 10.45
N LYS A 259 -36.69 31.42 11.21
CA LYS A 259 -36.81 32.23 12.44
C LYS A 259 -37.22 33.68 12.16
N LYS A 260 -36.88 34.23 10.99
CA LYS A 260 -37.26 35.60 10.57
C LYS A 260 -38.68 35.70 10.03
N GLY A 261 -39.27 34.57 9.60
CA GLY A 261 -40.67 34.49 9.16
C GLY A 261 -41.68 34.26 10.30
N GLU A 262 -41.21 33.94 11.50
CA GLU A 262 -42.04 33.79 12.72
C GLU A 262 -42.04 35.08 13.58
N GLU A 263 -41.23 36.09 13.23
CA GLU A 263 -41.15 37.40 13.91
C GLU A 263 -41.76 38.56 13.08
N ALA A 264 -42.52 38.25 12.02
CA ALA A 264 -43.26 39.21 11.19
C ALA A 264 -44.77 38.87 11.19
#